data_AF-A0A1G6GCG5-F1
#
_entry.id   AF-A0A1G6GCG5-F1
#
_cell.length_a   1.000
_cell.length_b   1.000
_cell.length_c   1.000
_cell.angle_alpha   90.00
_cell.angle_beta   90.00
_cell.angle_gamma   90.00
#
_symmetry.space_group_name_H-M   'P 1'
#
loop_
_entity.id
_entity.type
_entity.pdbx_description
1 polymer ?
#
loop_
_entity_poly.entity_id
_entity_poly.type
_entity_poly.pdbx_seq_one_letter_code
_entity_poly.pdbx_strand_id
1 'polypeptide(L)' 'MRHLSYHPTLRTCSSDTILRAIKELTQENISYTSDQGKTYDFNTADKLNTLLINALVSTGELKEIEEYDVDFDHQFLET' A
#
# COMPACT_ATOMS: atom_id res chain seq x y z
N MET A 1 3.27 12.02 31.76
CA MET A 1 3.79 10.80 31.13
C MET A 1 5.28 10.71 31.42
N ARG A 2 5.74 9.62 32.04
CA ARG A 2 7.18 9.36 32.18
C ARG A 2 7.77 9.20 30.78
N HIS A 3 8.89 9.86 30.58
CA HIS A 3 9.62 10.11 29.34
C HIS A 3 9.64 8.86 28.43
N LEU A 4 8.82 8.87 27.38
CA LEU A 4 9.00 7.93 26.27
C LEU A 4 10.27 8.39 25.56
N SER A 5 11.40 7.75 25.85
CA SER A 5 12.65 7.97 25.13
C SER A 5 12.77 6.91 24.05
N TYR A 6 13.08 7.35 22.82
CA TYR A 6 13.43 6.43 21.74
C TYR A 6 14.60 5.54 22.17
N HIS A 7 14.54 4.27 21.79
CA HIS A 7 15.65 3.35 22.01
C HIS A 7 16.91 3.90 21.31
N PRO A 8 18.10 3.93 21.94
CA PRO A 8 19.27 4.65 21.43
C PRO A 8 19.73 4.24 20.03
N THR A 9 19.38 3.03 19.61
CA THR A 9 19.72 2.48 18.29
C THR A 9 18.56 2.48 17.30
N LEU A 10 17.33 2.77 17.74
CA LEU A 10 16.15 2.74 16.89
C LEU A 10 15.96 4.10 16.24
N ARG A 11 16.33 4.20 14.97
CA ARG A 11 16.05 5.40 14.15
C ARG A 11 14.68 5.26 13.51
N THR A 12 13.64 5.68 14.22
CA THR A 12 12.32 5.84 13.61
C THR A 12 12.25 7.19 12.92
N CYS A 13 11.56 7.26 11.78
CA CYS A 13 11.25 8.52 11.13
C CYS A 13 10.32 9.39 12.02
N SER A 14 10.39 10.72 11.85
CA SER A 14 9.52 11.64 12.58
C SER A 14 8.06 11.50 12.14
N SER A 15 7.13 11.97 12.97
CA SER A 15 5.70 12.07 12.62
C SER A 15 5.48 12.84 11.31
N ASP A 16 6.24 13.91 11.07
CA ASP A 16 6.16 14.70 9.83
C ASP A 16 6.60 13.90 8.61
N THR A 17 7.62 13.06 8.77
CA THR A 17 8.10 12.18 7.70
C THR A 17 7.05 11.12 7.36
N ILE A 18 6.41 10.54 8.38
CA ILE A 18 5.31 9.58 8.21
C ILE A 18 4.13 10.25 7.50
N LEU A 19 3.71 11.44 7.95
CA LEU A 19 2.60 12.18 7.34
C LEU A 19 2.87 12.51 5.87
N ARG A 20 4.10 12.92 5.53
CA ARG A 20 4.48 13.18 4.15
C ARG A 20 4.41 11.90 3.31
N ALA A 21 4.94 10.78 3.81
CA ALA A 21 4.85 9.50 3.10
C ALA A 21 3.39 9.08 2.87
N ILE A 22 2.52 9.20 3.88
CA ILE A 22 1.08 8.91 3.73
C ILE A 22 0.48 9.78 2.62
N LYS A 23 0.72 11.09 2.65
CA LYS A 23 0.19 12.01 1.63
C LYS A 23 0.70 11.69 0.22
N GLU A 24 1.98 11.33 0.09
CA GLU A 24 2.60 11.02 -1.21
C GLU A 24 2.25 9.64 -1.77
N LEU A 25 1.71 8.75 -0.93
CA LEU A 25 1.29 7.40 -1.31
C LEU A 25 -0.23 7.26 -1.37
N THR A 26 -0.97 8.22 -0.82
CA THR A 26 -2.43 8.28 -0.95
C THR A 26 -2.80 8.49 -2.41
N GLN A 27 -3.69 7.66 -2.92
CA GLN A 27 -4.23 7.76 -4.26
C GLN A 27 -5.75 7.86 -4.17
N GLU A 28 -6.36 8.66 -5.04
CA GLU A 28 -7.83 8.72 -5.13
C GLU A 28 -8.38 7.44 -5.75
N ASN A 29 -9.61 7.10 -5.37
CA ASN A 29 -10.31 5.99 -5.99
C ASN A 29 -10.70 6.36 -7.42
N ILE A 30 -10.66 5.37 -8.31
CA ILE A 30 -11.33 5.41 -9.61
C ILE A 30 -12.69 4.74 -9.48
N SER A 31 -13.71 5.34 -10.09
CA SER A 31 -15.05 4.76 -10.13
C SER A 31 -15.30 4.13 -11.50
N TYR A 32 -15.79 2.89 -11.50
CA TYR A 32 -16.26 2.19 -12.70
C TYR A 32 -17.74 1.91 -12.57
N THR A 33 -18.53 2.25 -13.58
CA THR A 33 -19.94 1.89 -13.65
C THR A 33 -20.14 0.80 -14.70
N SER A 34 -20.72 -0.33 -14.31
CA SER A 34 -20.99 -1.44 -15.21
C SER A 34 -22.16 -1.16 -16.14
N ASP A 35 -22.32 -1.96 -17.19
CA ASP A 35 -23.46 -1.90 -18.11
C ASP A 35 -24.81 -2.12 -17.42
N GLN A 36 -24.82 -2.73 -16.23
CA GLN A 36 -26.00 -2.90 -15.39
C GLN A 36 -26.28 -1.68 -14.48
N GLY A 37 -25.48 -0.62 -14.57
CA GLY A 37 -25.63 0.61 -13.78
C GLY A 37 -25.08 0.54 -12.36
N LYS A 38 -24.36 -0.53 -11.99
CA LYS A 38 -23.70 -0.63 -10.67
C LYS A 38 -22.36 0.13 -10.70
N THR A 39 -22.11 0.99 -9.72
CA THR A 39 -20.85 1.74 -9.58
C THR A 39 -19.97 1.09 -8.52
N TYR A 40 -18.69 0.98 -8.82
CA TYR A 40 -17.67 0.38 -7.98
C TYR A 40 -16.48 1.32 -7.88
N ASP A 41 -15.99 1.53 -6.66
CA ASP A 41 -14.80 2.34 -6.41
C ASP A 41 -13.60 1.43 -6.19
N PHE A 42 -12.50 1.73 -6.87
CA PHE A 42 -11.25 0.99 -6.79
C PHE A 42 -10.08 1.92 -6.52
N ASN A 43 -9.10 1.45 -5.78
CA ASN A 43 -7.85 2.17 -5.60
C ASN A 43 -6.71 1.35 -6.19
N THR A 44 -6.07 1.86 -7.25
CA THR A 44 -4.97 1.11 -7.88
C THR A 44 -3.69 1.17 -7.04
N ALA A 45 -3.49 2.24 -6.27
CA ALA A 45 -2.36 2.46 -5.37
C ALA A 45 -0.99 2.05 -5.95
N ASP A 46 -0.76 2.28 -7.25
CA ASP A 46 0.33 1.64 -8.02
C ASP A 46 1.72 1.90 -7.40
N LYS A 47 1.93 3.12 -6.91
CA LYS A 47 3.18 3.52 -6.24
C LYS A 47 3.40 2.76 -4.94
N LEU A 48 2.36 2.58 -4.13
CA LEU A 48 2.44 1.80 -2.89
C LEU A 48 2.69 0.33 -3.20
N ASN A 49 1.96 -0.24 -4.17
CA ASN A 49 2.13 -1.63 -4.58
C ASN A 49 3.56 -1.92 -5.07
N THR A 50 4.13 -1.02 -5.89
CA THR A 50 5.52 -1.12 -6.35
C THR A 50 6.51 -1.11 -5.17
N LEU A 51 6.29 -0.24 -4.18
CA LEU A 51 7.14 -0.18 -2.99
C LEU A 51 7.03 -1.44 -2.13
N LEU A 52 5.84 -2.02 -1.98
CA LEU A 52 5.63 -3.26 -1.26
C LEU A 52 6.37 -4.43 -1.95
N ILE A 53 6.26 -4.55 -3.28
CA ILE A 53 7.00 -5.57 -4.04
C ILE A 53 8.50 -5.38 -3.85
N ASN A 54 9.01 -4.16 -4.00
CA ASN A 54 10.44 -3.86 -3.78
C ASN A 54 10.89 -4.21 -2.36
N ALA A 55 10.06 -3.94 -1.35
CA ALA A 55 10.36 -4.31 0.03
C ALA A 55 10.48 -5.82 0.17
N LEU A 56 9.51 -6.58 -0.34
CA LEU A 56 9.51 -8.05 -0.30
C LEU A 56 10.72 -8.65 -1.04
N VAL A 57 11.10 -8.11 -2.20
CA VAL A 57 12.33 -8.52 -2.90
C VAL A 57 13.57 -8.20 -2.06
N SER A 58 13.64 -6.99 -1.47
CA SER A 58 14.80 -6.57 -0.66
C SER A 58 14.99 -7.39 0.61
N THR A 59 13.90 -7.93 1.17
CA THR A 59 13.94 -8.82 2.34
C THR A 59 14.11 -10.29 1.96
N GLY A 60 14.11 -10.62 0.67
CA GLY A 60 14.26 -11.98 0.17
C GLY A 60 12.98 -12.83 0.22
N GLU A 61 11.82 -12.20 0.45
CA GLU A 61 10.51 -12.85 0.46
C GLU A 61 10.03 -13.15 -0.97
N LEU A 62 10.44 -12.34 -1.95
CA LEU A 62 10.21 -12.57 -3.38
C LEU A 62 11.53 -12.62 -4.15
N LYS A 63 11.56 -13.37 -5.26
CA LYS A 63 12.69 -13.46 -6.19
C LYS A 63 12.36 -12.75 -7.50
N GLU A 64 13.33 -12.02 -8.06
CA GLU A 64 13.12 -11.16 -9.23
C GLU A 64 12.71 -11.88 -10.53
N ILE A 65 12.97 -13.19 -10.65
CA ILE A 65 12.77 -13.97 -11.90
C ILE A 65 11.57 -14.93 -11.77
N GLU A 66 10.84 -14.87 -10.66
CA GLU A 66 9.66 -15.70 -10.43
C GLU A 66 8.37 -14.92 -10.70
N GLU A 67 7.37 -15.61 -11.23
CA GLU A 67 6.02 -15.07 -11.40
C GLU A 67 5.22 -15.34 -10.12
N TYR A 68 4.56 -14.29 -9.62
CA TYR A 68 3.72 -14.38 -8.44
C TYR A 68 2.31 -13.93 -8.81
N ASP A 69 1.33 -14.75 -8.42
CA ASP A 69 -0.06 -14.33 -8.42
C ASP A 69 -0.35 -13.62 -7.08
N VAL A 70 -0.57 -12.31 -7.15
CA VAL A 70 -0.92 -11.51 -5.98
C VAL A 70 -2.43 -11.37 -6.00
N ASP A 71 -3.09 -12.06 -5.07
CA ASP A 71 -4.52 -11.89 -4.87
C ASP A 71 -4.76 -10.47 -4.35
N PHE A 72 -5.35 -9.65 -5.20
CA PHE A 72 -5.95 -8.41 -4.76
C PHE A 72 -7.44 -8.67 -4.66
N ASP A 73 -8.05 -8.30 -3.52
CA ASP A 73 -9.49 -8.44 -3.21
C ASP A 73 -10.41 -7.62 -4.16
N HIS A 74 -10.00 -7.36 -5.41
CA HIS A 74 -10.80 -6.76 -6.48
C HIS A 74 -11.90 -7.71 -6.98
N GLN A 75 -12.43 -8.58 -6.13
CA GLN A 75 -13.60 -9.37 -6.47
C GLN A 75 -14.80 -8.42 -6.50
N PHE A 76 -15.37 -8.22 -7.68
CA PHE A 76 -16.68 -7.60 -7.83
C PHE A 76 -17.71 -8.49 -7.14
N LEU A 77 -18.04 -8.20 -5.88
CA LEU A 77 -19.10 -8.89 -5.17
C LEU A 77 -20.44 -8.39 -5.75
N GLU A 78 -21.13 -9.27 -6.49
CA GLU A 78 -22.51 -9.01 -6.86
C GLU A 78 -23.38 -8.97 -5.59
N THR A 79 -23.97 -7.79 -5.35
CA THR A 79 -25.12 -7.61 -4.45
C THR A 79 -26.39 -8.18 -5.03
#